data_AF-A0A6G9W2E8-F1
#
_entry.id   AF-A0A6G9W2E8-F1
#
_cell.length_a   1.000
_cell.length_b   1.000
_cell.length_c   1.000
_cell.angle_alpha   90.00
_cell.angle_beta   90.00
_cell.angle_gamma   90.00
#
_symmetry.space_group_name_H-M   'P 1'
#
loop_
_entity.id
_entity.type
_entity.pdbx_description
1 polymer ?
#
loop_
_entity_poly.entity_id
_entity_poly.type
_entity_poly.pdbx_seq_one_letter_code
_entity_poly.pdbx_strand_id
1 'polypeptide(L)'
;MAYRRRQYRRSSGQRDKYSVEQTGFSVAFPEEATNGLYQSAVQVVAPDTTQGMRKVKHLTVNLTYNNGAGTEDAAELFWTLVFVPQGYTPNAMYSTTGTVSGSLYEPNQFVMNAGIVDPSAGPIRFRSPVSRNLNSGDSIYLIIGTTSRNPSAPTAGCFGVVRYAVTLQ
;
A
#
# COMPACT_ATOMS: atom_id res chain seq x y z
N MET A 1 -48.33 -29.83 -16.46
CA MET A 1 -46.85 -29.82 -16.32
C MET A 1 -46.47 -28.84 -15.21
N ALA A 2 -46.05 -29.34 -14.05
CA ALA A 2 -45.68 -28.49 -12.91
C ALA A 2 -44.19 -28.11 -13.01
N TYR A 3 -43.90 -26.82 -13.19
CA TYR A 3 -42.54 -26.29 -13.21
C TYR A 3 -41.92 -26.35 -11.81
N ARG A 4 -41.03 -27.31 -11.55
CA ARG A 4 -40.20 -27.33 -10.34
C ARG A 4 -39.23 -26.13 -10.40
N ARG A 5 -39.57 -25.05 -9.67
CA ARG A 5 -38.59 -23.99 -9.36
C ARG A 5 -37.44 -24.62 -8.56
N ARG A 6 -36.26 -24.68 -9.16
CA ARG A 6 -35.00 -24.98 -8.46
C ARG A 6 -34.81 -23.90 -7.40
N GLN A 7 -35.11 -24.23 -6.14
CA GLN A 7 -34.64 -23.44 -5.02
C GLN A 7 -33.12 -23.60 -4.97
N TYR A 8 -32.41 -22.58 -5.44
CA TYR A 8 -30.98 -22.45 -5.16
C TYR A 8 -30.83 -22.44 -3.64
N ARG A 9 -30.29 -23.53 -3.09
CA ARG A 9 -29.83 -23.57 -1.71
C ARG A 9 -28.76 -22.49 -1.60
N ARG A 10 -29.15 -21.32 -1.10
CA ARG A 10 -28.20 -20.32 -0.58
C ARG A 10 -27.50 -21.04 0.55
N SER A 11 -26.29 -21.51 0.29
CA SER A 11 -25.44 -22.12 1.30
C SER A 11 -25.17 -21.06 2.37
N SER A 12 -25.99 -21.05 3.42
CA SER A 12 -25.79 -20.24 4.62
C SER A 12 -24.85 -20.99 5.56
N GLY A 13 -23.69 -21.42 5.05
CA GLY A 13 -22.61 -21.91 5.87
C GLY A 13 -21.96 -20.73 6.60
N GLN A 14 -21.84 -20.83 7.92
CA GLN A 14 -21.03 -19.94 8.75
C GLN A 14 -19.62 -19.77 8.17
N ARG A 15 -18.91 -18.66 8.33
CA ARG A 15 -19.22 -17.23 8.54
C ARG A 15 -17.81 -16.61 8.45
N ASP A 16 -17.63 -15.63 7.57
CA ASP A 16 -16.44 -14.80 7.40
C ASP A 16 -15.07 -15.48 7.56
N LYS A 17 -14.70 -16.30 6.57
CA LYS A 17 -13.31 -16.77 6.37
C LYS A 17 -12.29 -15.61 6.33
N TYR A 18 -12.76 -14.42 5.99
CA TYR A 18 -11.98 -13.20 5.96
C TYR A 18 -12.62 -12.15 6.84
N SER A 19 -11.82 -11.50 7.67
CA SER A 19 -12.13 -10.23 8.30
C SER A 19 -11.68 -9.09 7.38
N VAL A 20 -12.41 -7.97 7.39
CA VAL A 20 -11.98 -6.73 6.76
C VAL A 20 -11.33 -5.87 7.84
N GLU A 21 -10.08 -5.50 7.61
CA GLU A 21 -9.32 -4.64 8.51
C GLU A 21 -8.92 -3.34 7.81
N GLN A 22 -8.59 -2.35 8.64
CA GLN A 22 -8.08 -1.07 8.18
C GLN A 22 -6.97 -0.56 9.07
N THR A 23 -5.99 0.09 8.45
CA THR A 23 -4.85 0.73 9.11
C THR A 23 -4.73 2.17 8.59
N GLY A 24 -4.81 3.12 9.52
CA GLY A 24 -4.49 4.51 9.24
C GLY A 24 -2.98 4.70 9.18
N PHE A 25 -2.51 5.61 8.33
CA PHE A 25 -1.11 5.99 8.25
C PHE A 25 -0.95 7.49 8.06
N SER A 26 0.17 8.02 8.55
CA SER A 26 0.64 9.37 8.27
C SER A 26 2.15 9.31 8.13
N VAL A 27 2.65 9.91 7.06
CA VAL A 27 4.04 9.84 6.65
C VAL A 27 4.48 11.23 6.23
N ALA A 28 5.54 11.74 6.83
CA ALA A 28 6.24 12.94 6.37
C ALA A 28 7.38 12.54 5.42
N PHE A 29 7.63 13.38 4.42
CA PHE A 29 8.78 13.18 3.55
C PHE A 29 10.07 13.72 4.22
N PRO A 30 11.19 12.97 4.15
CA PRO A 30 12.45 13.38 4.73
C PRO A 30 13.08 14.56 3.96
N GLU A 31 14.12 15.15 4.55
CA GLU A 31 14.90 16.24 3.95
C GLU A 31 15.79 15.79 2.80
N GLU A 32 16.26 14.56 2.82
CA GLU A 32 17.17 14.02 1.81
C GLU A 32 16.44 13.09 0.85
N ALA A 33 16.68 13.28 -0.44
CA ALA A 33 16.19 12.37 -1.47
C ALA A 33 17.07 11.12 -1.54
N THR A 34 16.44 9.95 -1.56
CA THR A 34 17.11 8.66 -1.82
C THR A 34 16.66 8.15 -3.18
N ASN A 35 17.60 7.79 -4.06
CA ASN A 35 17.32 7.33 -5.43
C ASN A 35 16.43 8.30 -6.26
N GLY A 36 16.59 9.60 -6.02
CA GLY A 36 15.82 10.65 -6.70
C GLY A 36 14.40 10.88 -6.15
N LEU A 37 14.05 10.31 -4.99
CA LEU A 37 12.76 10.51 -4.33
C LEU A 37 12.92 10.88 -2.86
N TYR A 38 12.16 11.88 -2.40
CA TYR A 38 11.88 12.11 -0.99
C TYR A 38 10.81 11.10 -0.57
N GLN A 39 11.22 10.02 0.08
CA GLN A 39 10.37 8.87 0.29
C GLN A 39 10.38 8.39 1.74
N SER A 40 9.31 7.73 2.13
CA SER A 40 9.21 7.09 3.42
C SER A 40 8.30 5.87 3.34
N ALA A 41 8.56 4.89 4.20
CA ALA A 41 7.88 3.61 4.24
C ALA A 41 7.05 3.52 5.51
N VAL A 42 5.82 3.05 5.37
CA VAL A 42 4.92 2.79 6.48
C VAL A 42 4.41 1.35 6.45
N GLN A 43 4.39 0.73 7.62
CA GLN A 43 3.85 -0.61 7.78
C GLN A 43 2.32 -0.52 7.73
N VAL A 44 1.71 -1.15 6.73
CA VAL A 44 0.24 -1.15 6.53
C VAL A 44 -0.40 -2.43 7.01
N VAL A 45 0.33 -3.55 6.98
CA VAL A 45 -0.09 -4.79 7.64
C VAL A 45 1.00 -5.19 8.61
N ALA A 46 0.70 -5.09 9.90
CA ALA A 46 1.62 -5.40 10.98
C ALA A 46 1.96 -6.89 11.02
N PRO A 47 3.21 -7.29 11.34
CA PRO A 47 3.58 -8.68 11.49
C PRO A 47 2.78 -9.32 12.63
N ASP A 48 2.52 -10.62 12.51
CA ASP A 48 1.92 -11.42 13.58
C ASP A 48 2.98 -12.35 14.18
N THR A 49 2.91 -12.61 15.47
CA THR A 49 3.77 -13.60 16.15
C THR A 49 3.11 -14.97 16.24
N THR A 50 1.83 -15.07 15.89
CA THR A 50 1.05 -16.30 15.95
C THR A 50 1.48 -17.26 14.83
N GLN A 51 1.72 -18.52 15.20
CA GLN A 51 2.13 -19.54 14.25
C GLN A 51 0.98 -19.89 13.31
N GLY A 52 1.18 -19.66 12.01
CA GLY A 52 0.20 -19.96 10.99
C GLY A 52 0.41 -19.12 9.74
N MET A 53 -0.43 -19.35 8.73
CA MET A 53 -0.44 -18.57 7.49
C MET A 53 -1.73 -17.78 7.41
N ARG A 54 -1.62 -16.45 7.35
CA ARG A 54 -2.75 -15.56 7.06
C ARG A 54 -2.70 -15.12 5.61
N LYS A 55 -3.85 -15.10 4.93
CA LYS A 55 -3.94 -14.66 3.53
C LYS A 55 -4.51 -13.25 3.49
N VAL A 56 -3.71 -12.31 2.99
CA VAL A 56 -4.11 -10.91 2.78
C VAL A 56 -4.49 -10.68 1.32
N LYS A 57 -5.61 -9.98 1.10
CA LYS A 57 -6.16 -9.71 -0.22
C LYS A 57 -6.76 -8.31 -0.30
N HIS A 58 -6.88 -7.83 -1.54
CA HIS A 58 -7.69 -6.66 -1.88
C HIS A 58 -7.31 -5.39 -1.12
N LEU A 59 -6.00 -5.21 -0.89
CA LEU A 59 -5.47 -3.96 -0.33
C LEU A 59 -5.93 -2.79 -1.18
N THR A 60 -6.62 -1.85 -0.55
CA THR A 60 -7.11 -0.62 -1.15
C THR A 60 -6.61 0.52 -0.30
N VAL A 61 -5.83 1.41 -0.89
CA VAL A 61 -5.29 2.59 -0.23
C VAL A 61 -6.12 3.78 -0.68
N ASN A 62 -6.56 4.56 0.29
CA ASN A 62 -7.12 5.89 0.09
C ASN A 62 -6.16 6.87 0.76
N LEU A 63 -5.57 7.79 0.00
CA LEU A 63 -4.61 8.75 0.54
C LEU A 63 -4.93 10.18 0.14
N THR A 64 -4.36 11.10 0.90
CA THR A 64 -4.37 12.53 0.64
C THR A 64 -2.95 13.04 0.77
N TYR A 65 -2.58 13.93 -0.14
CA TYR A 65 -1.30 14.60 -0.14
C TYR A 65 -1.41 15.96 0.55
N ASN A 66 -0.45 16.25 1.41
CA ASN A 66 -0.26 17.56 1.99
C ASN A 66 1.09 18.09 1.50
N ASN A 67 1.07 19.11 0.64
CA ASN A 67 2.28 19.73 0.10
C ASN A 67 2.97 20.67 1.11
N GLY A 68 2.39 20.86 2.30
CA GLY A 68 2.81 21.92 3.20
C GLY A 68 2.38 23.30 2.72
N ALA A 69 2.45 24.31 3.58
CA ALA A 69 1.88 25.63 3.32
C ALA A 69 2.56 26.35 2.13
N GLY A 70 1.75 26.66 1.10
CA GLY A 70 2.05 27.65 0.07
C GLY A 70 2.71 27.10 -1.19
N THR A 71 1.97 27.19 -2.30
CA THR A 71 2.35 27.01 -3.72
C THR A 71 2.03 25.63 -4.34
N GLU A 72 1.38 25.70 -5.49
CA GLU A 72 0.50 24.68 -6.11
C GLU A 72 1.19 23.71 -7.08
N ASP A 73 2.48 23.46 -6.96
CA ASP A 73 3.10 22.37 -7.72
C ASP A 73 2.98 21.08 -6.93
N ALA A 74 1.87 20.38 -7.18
CA ALA A 74 1.61 19.06 -6.67
C ALA A 74 2.51 18.07 -7.44
N ALA A 75 3.71 17.81 -6.92
CA ALA A 75 4.62 16.88 -7.57
C ALA A 75 4.05 15.46 -7.58
N GLU A 76 4.41 14.71 -8.62
CA GLU A 76 4.00 13.33 -8.80
C GLU A 76 4.36 12.49 -7.57
N LEU A 77 3.42 11.65 -7.15
CA LEU A 77 3.59 10.70 -6.06
C LEU A 77 3.86 9.32 -6.62
N PHE A 78 5.01 8.79 -6.25
CA PHE A 78 5.43 7.42 -6.49
C PHE A 78 4.97 6.59 -5.31
N TRP A 79 4.35 5.45 -5.57
CA TRP A 79 3.92 4.55 -4.50
C TRP A 79 4.16 3.10 -4.87
N THR A 80 4.49 2.29 -3.87
CA THR A 80 4.66 0.85 -4.01
C THR A 80 4.16 0.12 -2.76
N LEU A 81 3.38 -0.93 -2.96
CA LEU A 81 3.03 -1.90 -1.93
C LEU A 81 4.00 -3.08 -2.01
N VAL A 82 4.68 -3.37 -0.91
CA VAL A 82 5.76 -4.37 -0.85
C VAL A 82 5.50 -5.38 0.25
N PHE A 83 5.66 -6.66 -0.10
CA PHE A 83 5.77 -7.74 0.88
C PHE A 83 7.18 -7.80 1.46
N VAL A 84 7.29 -7.77 2.78
CA VAL A 84 8.57 -7.80 3.48
C VAL A 84 8.64 -9.03 4.39
N PRO A 85 9.57 -9.96 4.13
CA PRO A 85 9.78 -11.13 4.97
C PRO A 85 10.22 -10.74 6.40
N GLN A 86 9.99 -11.63 7.36
CA GLN A 86 10.46 -11.43 8.74
C GLN A 86 11.96 -11.08 8.80
N GLY A 87 12.30 -10.06 9.58
CA GLY A 87 13.68 -9.65 9.85
C GLY A 87 14.30 -8.75 8.78
N TYR A 88 13.58 -8.43 7.71
CA TYR A 88 14.02 -7.50 6.67
C TYR A 88 13.29 -6.16 6.77
N THR A 89 13.90 -5.13 6.18
CA THR A 89 13.30 -3.81 5.98
C THR A 89 13.02 -3.62 4.48
N PRO A 90 11.97 -2.86 4.12
CA PRO A 90 11.75 -2.50 2.72
C PRO A 90 12.93 -1.67 2.18
N ASN A 91 13.31 -1.90 0.93
CA ASN A 91 14.30 -1.11 0.21
C ASN A 91 13.72 0.25 -0.20
N ALA A 92 14.58 1.19 -0.57
CA ALA A 92 14.15 2.44 -1.18
C ALA A 92 13.65 2.23 -2.62
N MET A 93 12.57 2.92 -3.00
CA MET A 93 12.10 3.01 -4.39
C MET A 93 13.05 3.86 -5.23
N TYR A 94 13.01 3.70 -6.55
CA TYR A 94 13.74 4.50 -7.53
C TYR A 94 12.78 5.45 -8.27
N SER A 95 13.24 6.67 -8.54
CA SER A 95 12.59 7.55 -9.53
C SER A 95 12.71 6.95 -10.93
N THR A 96 11.75 7.24 -11.82
CA THR A 96 11.84 6.91 -13.26
C THR A 96 13.07 7.53 -13.93
N THR A 97 13.59 8.64 -13.39
CA THR A 97 14.83 9.29 -13.85
C THR A 97 16.07 8.90 -13.04
N GLY A 98 15.91 8.16 -11.93
CA GLY A 98 16.96 7.80 -10.96
C GLY A 98 17.63 6.43 -11.15
N THR A 99 17.22 5.67 -12.17
CA THR A 99 17.73 4.37 -12.68
C THR A 99 17.94 3.20 -11.70
N VAL A 100 17.15 2.12 -11.88
CA VAL A 100 17.64 0.80 -12.36
C VAL A 100 16.65 0.30 -13.44
N SER A 101 16.94 0.56 -14.72
CA SER A 101 16.24 0.01 -15.91
C SER A 101 14.69 0.01 -15.89
N GLY A 102 14.06 1.09 -15.42
CA GLY A 102 12.60 1.27 -15.50
C GLY A 102 11.77 0.56 -14.42
N SER A 103 12.39 -0.07 -13.42
CA SER A 103 11.71 -0.64 -12.25
C SER A 103 11.65 0.35 -11.09
N LEU A 104 10.51 0.43 -10.39
CA LEU A 104 10.34 1.31 -9.23
C LEU A 104 10.93 0.73 -7.94
N TYR A 105 11.07 -0.60 -7.84
CA TYR A 105 11.52 -1.27 -6.62
C TYR A 105 12.20 -2.60 -6.94
N GLU A 106 13.35 -2.84 -6.33
CA GLU A 106 14.09 -4.10 -6.46
C GLU A 106 14.36 -4.75 -5.09
N PRO A 107 14.18 -6.08 -4.93
CA PRO A 107 13.73 -7.03 -5.95
C PRO A 107 12.23 -6.94 -6.30
N ASN A 108 11.89 -6.92 -7.60
CA ASN A 108 10.49 -6.79 -8.06
C ASN A 108 9.55 -7.93 -7.60
N GLN A 109 10.08 -9.11 -7.25
CA GLN A 109 9.29 -10.24 -6.74
C GLN A 109 8.48 -9.93 -5.47
N PHE A 110 8.92 -8.93 -4.69
CA PHE A 110 8.27 -8.50 -3.46
C PHE A 110 7.20 -7.43 -3.69
N VAL A 111 7.15 -6.84 -4.87
CA VAL A 111 6.14 -5.85 -5.23
C VAL A 111 4.78 -6.53 -5.37
N MET A 112 3.77 -5.93 -4.74
CA MET A 112 2.37 -6.34 -4.85
C MET A 112 1.60 -5.44 -5.81
N ASN A 113 1.93 -4.15 -5.82
CA ASN A 113 1.47 -3.18 -6.81
C ASN A 113 2.35 -1.93 -6.70
N ALA A 114 2.47 -1.17 -7.78
CA ALA A 114 3.19 0.09 -7.81
C ALA A 114 2.54 1.06 -8.80
N GLY A 115 2.81 2.34 -8.66
CA GLY A 115 2.33 3.33 -9.60
C GLY A 115 2.82 4.74 -9.31
N ILE A 116 2.42 5.65 -10.21
CA ILE A 116 2.65 7.08 -10.11
C ILE A 116 1.27 7.74 -10.18
N VAL A 117 1.05 8.75 -9.35
CA VAL A 117 -0.20 9.51 -9.33
C VAL A 117 0.08 11.00 -9.20
N ASP A 118 -0.68 11.79 -9.97
CA ASP A 118 -0.73 13.24 -9.81
C ASP A 118 -1.69 13.59 -8.66
N PRO A 119 -1.20 14.21 -7.57
CA PRO A 119 -2.05 14.57 -6.44
C PRO A 119 -3.05 15.69 -6.73
N SER A 120 -2.91 16.43 -7.85
CA SER A 120 -3.86 17.48 -8.25
C SER A 120 -5.11 16.94 -8.97
N ALA A 121 -5.07 15.68 -9.45
CA ALA A 121 -6.11 15.09 -10.30
C ALA A 121 -7.38 14.62 -9.54
N GLY A 122 -7.45 14.83 -8.22
CA GLY A 122 -8.60 14.47 -7.39
C GLY A 122 -8.30 13.36 -6.37
N PRO A 123 -9.34 12.68 -5.84
CA PRO A 123 -9.18 11.70 -4.77
C PRO A 123 -8.28 10.53 -5.19
N ILE A 124 -7.20 10.31 -4.44
CA ILE A 124 -6.22 9.28 -4.76
C ILE A 124 -6.63 7.95 -4.14
N ARG A 125 -6.97 6.98 -5.00
CA ARG A 125 -7.29 5.62 -4.59
C ARG A 125 -6.63 4.60 -5.50
N PHE A 126 -5.91 3.65 -4.91
CA PHE A 126 -5.36 2.52 -5.65
C PHE A 126 -5.65 1.19 -4.95
N ARG A 127 -5.69 0.12 -5.74
CA ARG A 127 -6.01 -1.23 -5.29
C ARG A 127 -4.96 -2.21 -5.78
N SER A 128 -4.47 -3.08 -4.90
CA SER A 128 -3.68 -4.23 -5.33
C SER A 128 -4.60 -5.42 -5.64
N PRO A 129 -4.51 -6.01 -6.85
CA PRO A 129 -5.22 -7.23 -7.18
C PRO A 129 -4.54 -8.48 -6.57
N VAL A 130 -3.25 -8.38 -6.23
CA VAL A 130 -2.42 -9.49 -5.76
C VAL A 130 -2.78 -9.83 -4.33
N SER A 131 -2.86 -11.14 -4.06
CA SER A 131 -3.00 -11.69 -2.73
C SER A 131 -1.65 -12.23 -2.26
N ARG A 132 -1.33 -12.10 -0.98
CA ARG A 132 -0.12 -12.70 -0.39
C ARG A 132 -0.47 -13.55 0.82
N ASN A 133 0.29 -14.63 0.97
CA ASN A 133 0.32 -15.41 2.19
C ASN A 133 1.40 -14.78 3.08
N LEU A 134 1.01 -14.38 4.28
CA LEU A 134 1.94 -13.88 5.30
C LEU A 134 2.10 -14.98 6.34
N ASN A 135 3.34 -15.39 6.60
CA ASN A 135 3.65 -16.23 7.75
C ASN A 135 3.87 -15.35 8.99
N SER A 136 4.15 -15.99 10.13
CA SER A 136 4.59 -15.29 11.33
C SER A 136 5.79 -14.39 11.02
N GLY A 137 5.72 -13.12 11.43
CA GLY A 137 6.76 -12.12 11.22
C GLY A 137 6.74 -11.42 9.85
N ASP A 138 5.98 -11.91 8.87
CA ASP A 138 5.86 -11.26 7.56
C ASP A 138 4.90 -10.07 7.61
N SER A 139 5.25 -9.01 6.87
CA SER A 139 4.51 -7.75 6.88
C SER A 139 4.36 -7.17 5.48
N ILE A 140 3.48 -6.17 5.35
CA ILE A 140 3.31 -5.42 4.11
C ILE A 140 3.56 -3.95 4.41
N TYR A 141 4.40 -3.33 3.59
CA TYR A 141 4.71 -1.91 3.65
C TYR A 141 4.12 -1.18 2.45
N LEU A 142 3.72 0.05 2.70
CA LEU A 142 3.43 1.05 1.69
C LEU A 142 4.60 2.05 1.70
N ILE A 143 5.28 2.16 0.57
CA ILE A 143 6.32 3.16 0.37
C ILE A 143 5.72 4.24 -0.51
N ILE A 144 5.87 5.49 -0.10
CA ILE A 144 5.40 6.65 -0.86
C ILE A 144 6.58 7.61 -0.97
N GLY A 145 6.75 8.20 -2.14
CA GLY A 145 7.75 9.23 -2.35
C GLY A 145 7.33 10.24 -3.41
N THR A 146 8.07 11.32 -3.48
CA THR A 146 7.87 12.39 -4.46
C THR A 146 9.22 12.91 -4.96
N THR A 147 9.23 13.51 -6.15
CA THR A 147 10.44 14.08 -6.75
C THR A 147 10.75 15.49 -6.26
N SER A 148 9.78 16.20 -5.68
CA SER A 148 10.00 17.52 -5.10
C SER A 148 9.34 17.64 -3.73
N ARG A 149 10.00 18.36 -2.82
CA ARG A 149 9.52 18.64 -1.47
C ARG A 149 9.73 20.11 -1.20
N ASN A 150 8.77 20.77 -0.57
CA ASN A 150 8.96 22.13 -0.06
C ASN A 150 9.84 22.08 1.21
N PRO A 151 11.10 22.56 1.18
CA PRO A 151 12.00 22.49 2.33
C PRO A 151 11.52 23.33 3.52
N SER A 152 10.63 24.31 3.28
CA SER A 152 10.09 25.19 4.31
C SER A 152 8.87 24.60 5.03
N ALA A 153 8.37 23.44 4.59
CA ALA A 153 7.18 22.82 5.15
C ALA A 153 7.47 21.41 5.71
N PRO A 154 7.86 21.30 6.99
CA PRO A 154 8.21 20.01 7.60
C PRO A 154 7.02 19.04 7.68
N THR A 155 5.79 19.54 7.52
CA THR A 155 4.54 18.74 7.50
C THR A 155 4.19 18.19 6.12
N ALA A 156 5.02 18.42 5.09
CA ALA A 156 4.78 17.88 3.76
C ALA A 156 4.85 16.34 3.78
N GLY A 157 3.81 15.69 3.29
CA GLY A 157 3.65 14.25 3.41
C GLY A 157 2.30 13.73 2.97
N CYS A 158 2.08 12.45 3.23
CA CYS A 158 0.87 11.73 2.87
C CYS A 158 0.22 11.12 4.10
N PHE A 159 -1.10 11.13 4.13
CA PHE A 159 -1.87 10.43 5.15
C PHE A 159 -3.08 9.77 4.52
N GLY A 160 -3.61 8.74 5.18
CA GLY A 160 -4.68 7.97 4.61
C GLY A 160 -5.01 6.73 5.39
N VAL A 161 -5.76 5.85 4.73
CA VAL A 161 -6.20 4.57 5.27
C VAL A 161 -5.99 3.48 4.23
N VAL A 162 -5.46 2.35 4.68
CA VAL A 162 -5.39 1.12 3.90
C VAL A 162 -6.45 0.17 4.43
N ARG A 163 -7.30 -0.33 3.55
CA ARG A 163 -8.30 -1.35 3.83
C ARG A 163 -7.91 -2.64 3.15
N TYR A 164 -8.01 -3.77 3.84
CA TYR A 164 -7.70 -5.08 3.28
C TYR A 164 -8.57 -6.17 3.88
N ALA A 165 -8.62 -7.32 3.21
CA ALA A 165 -9.23 -8.54 3.72
C ALA A 165 -8.13 -9.49 4.19
N VAL A 166 -8.26 -10.03 5.40
CA VAL A 166 -7.31 -10.96 6.00
C VAL A 166 -8.05 -12.17 6.56
N THR A 167 -7.49 -13.37 6.40
CA THR A 167 -8.04 -14.54 7.09
C THR A 167 -7.66 -14.49 8.57
N LEU A 168 -8.63 -14.70 9.45
CA LEU A 168 -8.38 -14.93 10.86
C LEU A 168 -7.55 -16.23 11.00
N GLN A 169 -6.57 -16.21 11.90
CA GLN A 169 -5.83 -17.41 12.32
C GLN A 169 -6.58 -18.12 13.45
#